data_AF-A0AA91DAE2-F1
#
_entry.id   AF-A0AA91DAE2-F1
#
_cell.length_a   1.000
_cell.length_b   1.000
_cell.length_c   1.000
_cell.angle_alpha   90.00
_cell.angle_beta   90.00
_cell.angle_gamma   90.00
#
_symmetry.space_group_name_H-M   'P 1'
#
loop_
_entity.id
_entity.type
_entity.pdbx_description
1 polymer ?
#
loop_
_entity_poly.entity_id
_entity_poly.type
_entity_poly.pdbx_seq_one_letter_code
_entity_poly.pdbx_strand_id
1 'polypeptide(L)'
;MLRKPRKKAMLEPPMVVPAEQAAKVFPAVRYFQIHFEFLQEQIQLILQNQESLQQQLRQLESRLPHSANGVRQNAQGMSPLERLTGGR
;
A
#
# COMPACT_ATOMS: atom_id res chain seq x y z
N MET A 1 8.57 -59.00 20.47
CA MET A 1 9.03 -57.62 20.76
C MET A 1 7.85 -56.66 20.61
N LEU A 2 7.32 -56.15 21.72
CA LEU A 2 6.08 -55.37 21.78
C LEU A 2 6.40 -53.87 21.56
N ARG A 3 6.02 -53.31 20.40
CA ARG A 3 6.19 -51.88 20.11
C ARG A 3 5.15 -51.08 20.88
N LYS A 4 5.59 -50.21 21.80
CA LYS A 4 4.71 -49.28 22.53
C LYS A 4 4.17 -48.20 21.58
N PRO A 5 2.88 -47.84 21.64
CA PRO A 5 2.34 -46.76 20.82
C PRO A 5 2.83 -45.40 21.36
N ARG A 6 3.43 -44.59 20.47
CA ARG A 6 3.73 -43.18 20.76
C ARG A 6 2.40 -42.43 20.93
N LYS A 7 2.12 -41.96 22.15
CA LYS A 7 1.02 -41.02 22.41
C LYS A 7 1.30 -39.75 21.59
N LYS A 8 0.41 -39.44 20.66
CA LYS A 8 0.42 -38.14 19.96
C LYS A 8 0.11 -37.10 21.02
N ALA A 9 1.07 -36.24 21.35
CA ALA A 9 0.78 -35.05 22.12
C ALA A 9 -0.16 -34.20 21.26
N MET A 10 -1.43 -34.10 21.65
CA MET A 10 -2.30 -33.04 21.16
C MET A 10 -1.61 -31.74 21.57
N LEU A 11 -1.03 -31.04 20.60
CA LEU A 11 -0.63 -29.65 20.78
C LEU A 11 -1.93 -28.86 20.92
N GLU A 12 -2.32 -28.62 22.17
CA GLU A 12 -3.30 -27.60 22.51
C GLU A 12 -2.92 -26.31 21.75
N PRO A 13 -3.88 -25.62 21.13
CA PRO A 13 -3.60 -24.36 20.46
C PRO A 13 -2.92 -23.41 21.46
N PRO A 14 -1.88 -22.67 21.05
CA PRO A 14 -1.13 -21.84 21.96
C PRO A 14 -2.09 -20.87 22.64
N MET A 15 -2.17 -20.98 23.97
CA MET A 15 -2.99 -20.08 24.78
C MET A 15 -2.46 -18.66 24.56
N VAL A 16 -3.26 -17.81 23.92
CA VAL A 16 -2.91 -16.41 23.69
C VAL A 16 -3.12 -15.68 25.00
N VAL A 17 -2.02 -15.43 25.71
CA VAL A 17 -2.02 -14.69 26.98
C VAL A 17 -1.74 -13.22 26.66
N PRO A 18 -2.42 -12.26 27.32
CA PRO A 18 -2.10 -10.84 27.19
C PRO A 18 -0.62 -10.57 27.44
N ALA A 19 -0.01 -9.70 26.63
CA ALA A 19 1.42 -9.42 26.70
C ALA A 19 1.84 -8.89 28.08
N GLU A 20 0.97 -8.17 28.77
CA GLU A 20 1.17 -7.65 30.13
C GLU A 20 1.26 -8.76 31.17
N GLN A 21 0.51 -9.85 30.98
CA GLN A 21 0.54 -11.01 31.87
C GLN A 21 1.74 -11.89 31.56
N ALA A 22 2.06 -12.08 30.28
CA ALA A 22 3.25 -12.81 29.85
C ALA A 22 4.55 -12.08 30.23
N ALA A 23 4.57 -10.74 30.23
CA ALA A 23 5.72 -9.93 30.63
C ALA A 23 6.11 -10.08 32.11
N LYS A 24 5.18 -10.51 32.98
CA LYS A 24 5.47 -10.83 34.39
C LYS A 24 6.36 -12.06 34.54
N VAL A 25 6.31 -12.96 33.56
CA VAL A 25 7.05 -14.23 33.56
C VAL A 25 8.24 -14.17 32.58
N PHE A 26 8.09 -13.43 31.48
CA PHE A 26 9.06 -13.30 30.41
C PHE A 26 9.27 -11.83 30.07
N PRO A 27 10.26 -11.15 30.67
CA PRO A 27 10.50 -9.72 30.47
C PRO A 27 10.70 -9.32 29.00
N ALA A 28 11.26 -10.22 28.17
CA ALA A 28 11.44 -10.01 26.74
C ALA A 28 10.13 -9.78 25.98
N VAL A 29 8.99 -10.27 26.48
CA VAL A 29 7.67 -10.04 25.88
C VAL A 29 7.36 -8.55 25.80
N ARG A 30 7.78 -7.76 26.80
CA ARG A 30 7.54 -6.32 26.79
C ARG A 30 8.33 -5.62 25.68
N TYR A 31 9.57 -6.06 25.42
CA TYR A 31 10.36 -5.58 24.30
C TYR A 31 9.63 -5.82 22.98
N PHE A 32 9.19 -7.06 22.72
CA PHE A 32 8.48 -7.40 21.49
C PHE A 32 7.13 -6.67 21.35
N GLN A 33 6.37 -6.55 22.43
CA GLN A 33 5.09 -5.83 22.44
C GLN A 33 5.27 -4.38 21.93
N ILE A 34 6.22 -3.64 22.50
CA ILE A 34 6.49 -2.24 22.10
C ILE A 34 6.89 -2.16 20.62
N HIS A 35 7.70 -3.10 20.14
CA HIS A 35 8.15 -3.10 18.74
C HIS A 35 7.02 -3.46 17.78
N PHE A 36 6.12 -4.37 18.17
CA PHE A 36 4.94 -4.70 17.37
C PHE A 36 3.93 -3.55 17.33
N GLU A 37 3.67 -2.88 18.46
CA GLU A 37 2.83 -1.68 18.51
C GLU A 37 3.38 -0.61 17.56
N PHE A 38 4.68 -0.31 17.65
CA PHE A 38 5.33 0.64 16.73
C PHE A 38 5.24 0.21 15.26
N LEU A 39 5.52 -1.06 14.94
CA LEU A 39 5.41 -1.57 13.57
C LEU A 39 3.98 -1.46 13.02
N GLN A 40 2.97 -1.72 13.86
CA GLN A 40 1.58 -1.58 13.47
C GLN A 40 1.23 -0.13 13.12
N GLU A 41 1.68 0.83 13.93
CA GLU A 41 1.51 2.27 13.64
C GLU A 41 2.20 2.66 12.32
N GLN A 42 3.43 2.18 12.09
CA GLN A 42 4.17 2.45 10.85
C GLN A 42 3.44 1.89 9.62
N ILE A 43 2.91 0.66 9.71
CA ILE A 43 2.14 0.05 8.63
C ILE A 43 0.89 0.88 8.34
N GLN A 44 0.18 1.33 9.36
CA GLN A 44 -1.03 2.13 9.19
C GLN A 44 -0.75 3.47 8.52
N LEU A 45 0.35 4.14 8.90
CA LEU A 45 0.81 5.37 8.26
C LEU A 45 1.17 5.15 6.79
N ILE A 46 1.87 4.06 6.48
CA ILE A 46 2.24 3.72 5.10
C ILE A 46 0.99 3.51 4.24
N LEU A 47 -0.03 2.82 4.76
CA LEU A 47 -1.29 2.59 4.04
C LEU A 47 -2.02 3.91 3.73
N GLN A 48 -2.09 4.83 4.70
CA GLN A 48 -2.69 6.16 4.49
C GLN A 48 -1.94 6.97 3.43
N ASN A 49 -0.60 6.92 3.47
CA ASN A 49 0.23 7.60 2.48
C ASN A 49 0.05 7.01 1.08
N GLN A 50 -0.04 5.68 0.96
CA GLN A 50 -0.33 5.03 -0.32
C GLN A 50 -1.68 5.44 -0.88
N GLU A 51 -2.72 5.50 -0.05
CA GLU A 51 -4.04 5.94 -0.49
C GLU A 51 -4.00 7.40 -0.99
N SER A 52 -3.33 8.29 -0.26
CA SER A 52 -3.15 9.69 -0.67
C SER A 52 -2.42 9.81 -2.01
N LEU A 53 -1.32 9.08 -2.19
CA LEU A 53 -0.58 9.06 -3.45
C LEU A 53 -1.43 8.54 -4.62
N GLN A 54 -2.23 7.49 -4.40
CA GLN A 54 -3.16 6.98 -5.40
C GLN A 54 -4.23 8.02 -5.78
N GLN A 55 -4.73 8.78 -4.82
CA GLN A 55 -5.67 9.88 -5.09
C GLN A 55 -5.01 10.99 -5.92
N GLN A 56 -3.78 11.38 -5.58
CA GLN A 56 -3.02 12.38 -6.34
C GLN A 56 -2.74 11.93 -7.78
N LEU A 57 -2.38 10.66 -7.98
CA LEU A 57 -2.19 10.09 -9.32
C LEU A 57 -3.47 10.14 -10.14
N ARG A 58 -4.62 9.72 -9.59
CA ARG A 58 -5.91 9.80 -10.28
C ARG A 58 -6.27 11.24 -10.67
N GLN A 59 -5.99 12.22 -9.80
CA GLN A 59 -6.21 13.64 -10.10
C GLN A 59 -5.28 14.16 -11.21
N LEU A 60 -4.04 13.67 -11.26
CA LEU A 60 -3.10 14.02 -12.32
C LEU A 60 -3.53 13.40 -13.67
N GLU A 61 -3.88 12.12 -13.66
CA GLU A 61 -4.40 11.37 -14.81
C GLU A 61 -5.67 12.02 -15.37
N SER A 62 -6.56 12.54 -14.53
CA SER A 62 -7.77 13.22 -15.00
C SER A 62 -7.51 14.58 -15.65
N ARG A 63 -6.38 15.24 -15.33
CA ARG A 63 -5.98 16.54 -15.90
C ARG A 63 -5.21 16.43 -17.22
N LEU A 64 -4.45 15.34 -17.40
CA LEU A 64 -3.69 15.07 -18.63
C LEU A 64 -4.51 15.08 -19.95
N PRO A 65 -5.73 14.50 -20.04
CA PRO A 65 -6.50 14.53 -21.30
C PRO A 65 -7.00 15.93 -21.67
N HIS A 66 -7.16 16.85 -20.70
CA HIS A 66 -7.58 18.22 -20.95
C HIS A 66 -6.44 19.08 -21.54
N SER A 67 -5.19 18.82 -21.14
CA SER A 67 -4.03 19.56 -21.65
C SER A 67 -3.57 19.08 -23.04
N ALA A 68 -3.73 17.79 -23.36
CA ALA A 68 -3.37 17.24 -24.68
C ALA A 68 -4.36 17.63 -25.79
N ASN A 69 -5.65 17.79 -25.46
CA ASN A 69 -6.67 18.20 -26.42
C ASN A 69 -6.64 19.71 -26.74
N GLY A 70 -6.16 20.56 -25.82
CA GLY A 70 -5.97 21.99 -26.08
C GLY A 70 -4.87 22.30 -27.12
N VAL A 71 -3.86 21.44 -27.25
CA VAL A 71 -2.78 21.60 -28.25
C VAL A 71 -3.22 21.13 -29.65
N ARG A 72 -4.10 20.11 -29.73
CA ARG A 72 -4.58 19.59 -31.02
C ARG A 72 -5.61 20.50 -31.69
N GLN A 73 -6.42 21.23 -30.94
CA GLN A 73 -7.46 22.10 -31.52
C GLN A 73 -6.89 23.35 -32.19
N ASN A 74 -5.74 23.87 -31.72
CA ASN A 74 -5.06 25.00 -32.37
C ASN A 74 -4.27 24.59 -33.64
N ALA A 75 -4.06 23.29 -33.87
CA ALA A 75 -3.39 22.77 -35.07
C ALA A 75 -4.37 22.28 -36.15
N GLN A 76 -5.66 22.15 -35.84
CA GLN A 76 -6.70 21.66 -36.75
C GLN A 76 -7.48 22.77 -37.49
N GLY A 77 -7.20 24.05 -37.21
CA GLY A 77 -7.88 25.18 -37.87
C GLY A 77 -7.30 25.62 -39.21
N MET A 78 -6.15 25.07 -39.64
CA MET A 78 -5.57 25.38 -40.95
C MET A 78 -4.95 24.12 -41.57
N SER A 79 -5.42 23.79 -42.77
CA SER A 79 -4.81 22.77 -43.62
C SER A 79 -3.33 23.13 -43.86
N PRO A 80 -2.40 22.14 -43.87
CA PRO A 80 -1.00 22.38 -44.22
C PRO A 80 -0.80 23.13 -45.54
N LEU A 81 -1.76 23.01 -46.47
CA LEU A 81 -1.77 23.72 -47.75
C LEU A 81 -2.13 25.21 -47.61
N GLU A 82 -2.99 25.59 -46.67
CA GLU A 82 -3.39 26.99 -46.44
C GLU A 82 -2.23 27.84 -45.88
N ARG A 83 -1.27 27.21 -45.19
CA ARG A 83 -0.05 27.87 -44.70
C ARG A 83 0.88 28.33 -45.81
N LEU A 84 0.87 27.64 -46.96
CA LEU A 84 1.76 27.95 -48.08
C LEU A 84 1.17 28.98 -49.04
N THR A 85 -0.14 29.20 -48.99
CA THR A 85 -0.87 30.04 -49.97
C THR A 85 -1.50 31.29 -49.37
N GLY A 86 -1.60 31.40 -48.03
CA GLY A 86 -2.25 32.52 -47.33
C GLY A 86 -1.44 33.81 -47.19
N GLY A 87 -0.32 33.96 -47.90
CA GLY A 87 0.53 35.16 -47.85
C GLY A 87 0.64 35.83 -49.22
N ARG A 88 -0.40 36.55 -49.63
CA ARG A 88 -0.34 37.64 -50.62
C ARG A 88 -1.13 38.82 -50.11
#